data_AF-A0A2N0LXW7-F1
#
_entry.id   AF-A0A2N0LXW7-F1
#
_cell.length_a   1.000
_cell.length_b   1.000
_cell.length_c   1.000
_cell.angle_alpha   90.00
_cell.angle_beta   90.00
_cell.angle_gamma   90.00
#
_symmetry.space_group_name_H-M   'P 1'
#
loop_
_entity.id
_entity.type
_entity.pdbx_description
1 polymer ?
#
loop_
_entity_poly.entity_id
_entity_poly.type
_entity_poly.pdbx_seq_one_letter_code
_entity_poly.pdbx_strand_id
1 'polypeptide(L)'
;MSPTLSHYLIASHQSVEPGHRIGMETMGLTPLLDMGMRLGEGSGAALAMPIIEAAAKCLSEMATFADAGVSERIEDENGGEPQS
;
A
#
# COMPACT_ATOMS: atom_id res chain seq x y z
N MET A 1 -8.96 -24.76 -10.69
CA MET A 1 -8.05 -23.69 -10.24
C MET A 1 -8.23 -22.50 -11.17
N SER A 2 -8.36 -21.28 -10.65
CA SER A 2 -8.57 -20.04 -11.45
C SER A 2 -7.30 -19.18 -11.43
N PRO A 3 -6.59 -19.02 -12.56
CA PRO A 3 -5.36 -18.22 -12.62
C PRO A 3 -5.59 -16.74 -12.29
N THR A 4 -6.79 -16.22 -12.49
CA THR A 4 -7.12 -14.81 -12.28
C THR A 4 -7.47 -14.46 -10.84
N LEU A 5 -7.50 -15.44 -9.94
CA LEU A 5 -7.92 -15.21 -8.54
C LEU A 5 -7.04 -14.19 -7.83
N SER A 6 -5.73 -14.16 -8.11
CA SER A 6 -4.78 -13.23 -7.47
C SER A 6 -5.16 -11.76 -7.67
N HIS A 7 -5.83 -11.39 -8.77
CA HIS A 7 -6.31 -10.03 -9.02
C HIS A 7 -7.40 -9.58 -8.04
N TYR A 8 -8.02 -10.50 -7.32
CA TYR A 8 -9.06 -10.22 -6.33
C TYR A 8 -8.56 -10.36 -4.89
N LEU A 9 -7.32 -10.80 -4.69
CA LEU A 9 -6.76 -11.04 -3.37
C LEU A 9 -5.99 -9.80 -2.89
N ILE A 10 -6.27 -9.41 -1.64
CA ILE A 10 -5.46 -8.45 -0.90
C ILE A 10 -4.85 -9.21 0.27
N ALA A 11 -3.51 -9.25 0.31
CA ALA A 11 -2.79 -9.88 1.41
C ALA A 11 -2.83 -8.97 2.64
N SER A 12 -3.45 -9.45 3.73
CA SER A 12 -3.69 -8.64 4.92
C SER A 12 -2.42 -8.41 5.76
N HIS A 13 -1.81 -9.48 6.25
CA HIS A 13 -0.62 -9.42 7.10
C HIS A 13 0.34 -10.55 6.76
N GLN A 14 1.62 -10.41 7.12
CA GLN A 14 2.58 -11.50 7.14
C GLN A 14 2.48 -12.26 8.47
N SER A 15 1.98 -13.50 8.43
CA SER A 15 2.09 -14.44 9.55
C SER A 15 3.57 -14.83 9.76
N VAL A 16 3.94 -15.14 11.00
CA VAL A 16 5.28 -15.69 11.32
C VAL A 16 5.47 -17.16 10.90
N GLU A 17 4.43 -17.79 10.36
CA GLU A 17 4.53 -19.14 9.82
C GLU A 17 5.44 -19.19 8.58
N PRO A 18 6.47 -20.07 8.55
CA PRO A 18 7.45 -20.10 7.46
C PRO A 18 6.83 -20.28 6.07
N GLY A 19 5.80 -21.12 5.95
CA GLY A 19 5.12 -21.40 4.69
C GLY A 19 4.30 -20.22 4.16
N HIS A 20 3.95 -19.26 5.02
CA HIS A 20 3.09 -18.15 4.64
C HIS A 20 3.78 -17.21 3.65
N ARG A 21 5.07 -16.90 3.88
CA ARG A 21 5.86 -16.08 2.96
C ARG A 21 5.99 -16.74 1.58
N ILE A 22 6.29 -18.04 1.55
CA ILE A 22 6.42 -18.81 0.30
C ILE A 22 5.09 -18.82 -0.47
N GLY A 23 3.97 -18.99 0.24
CA GLY A 23 2.63 -18.94 -0.36
C GLY A 23 2.30 -17.58 -0.97
N MET A 24 2.62 -16.49 -0.27
CA MET A 24 2.44 -15.11 -0.75
C MET A 24 3.26 -14.85 -2.02
N GLU A 25 4.56 -15.20 -2.01
CA GLU A 25 5.46 -15.04 -3.15
C GLU A 25 4.98 -15.83 -4.37
N THR A 26 4.51 -17.06 -4.17
CA THR A 26 3.96 -17.91 -5.25
C THR A 26 2.70 -17.29 -5.87
N MET A 27 1.91 -16.57 -5.09
CA MET A 27 0.73 -15.85 -5.55
C MET A 27 1.03 -14.44 -6.07
N GLY A 28 2.27 -13.96 -5.93
CA GLY A 28 2.67 -12.59 -6.29
C GLY A 28 2.01 -11.52 -5.40
N LEU A 29 1.72 -11.83 -4.14
CA LEU A 29 1.04 -10.93 -3.20
C LEU A 29 2.02 -10.32 -2.19
N THR A 30 1.85 -9.03 -1.91
CA THR A 30 2.59 -8.32 -0.85
C THR A 30 1.63 -8.00 0.31
N PRO A 31 1.89 -8.48 1.52
CA PRO A 31 1.04 -8.18 2.68
C PRO A 31 1.11 -6.71 3.10
N LEU A 32 -0.03 -6.16 3.54
CA LEU A 32 -0.14 -4.76 4.01
C LEU A 32 0.53 -4.54 5.37
N LEU A 33 0.57 -5.58 6.22
CA LEU A 33 1.01 -5.50 7.61
C LEU A 33 2.09 -6.53 7.93
N ASP A 34 3.09 -6.16 8.71
CA ASP A 34 4.01 -7.11 9.37
C ASP A 34 4.05 -6.79 10.86
N MET A 35 3.36 -7.61 11.65
CA MET A 35 3.13 -7.38 13.09
C MET A 35 3.50 -8.60 13.94
N GLY A 36 4.19 -9.58 13.38
CA GLY A 36 4.55 -10.82 14.09
C GLY A 36 3.35 -11.67 14.53
N MET A 37 2.21 -11.57 13.85
CA MET A 37 0.97 -12.27 14.22
C MET A 37 1.01 -13.75 13.82
N ARG A 38 0.27 -14.58 14.58
CA ARG A 38 0.03 -16.01 14.30
C ARG A 38 -1.22 -16.58 14.96
N LEU A 39 -2.18 -15.71 15.30
CA LEU A 39 -3.42 -16.16 15.94
C LEU A 39 -4.32 -16.90 14.94
N GLY A 40 -4.34 -16.47 13.68
CA GLY A 40 -5.28 -16.98 12.68
C GLY A 40 -6.66 -16.34 12.80
N GLU A 41 -7.71 -17.12 12.52
CA GLU A 41 -9.13 -16.76 12.68
C GLU A 41 -9.56 -15.48 11.92
N GLY A 42 -8.79 -15.06 10.91
CA GLY A 42 -9.04 -13.83 10.16
C GLY A 42 -8.66 -12.54 10.90
N SER A 43 -8.00 -12.63 12.06
CA SER A 43 -7.59 -11.45 12.85
C SER A 43 -6.76 -10.44 12.04
N GLY A 44 -5.78 -10.89 11.27
CA GLY A 44 -5.01 -9.98 10.41
C GLY A 44 -5.82 -9.39 9.25
N ALA A 45 -6.80 -10.13 8.72
CA ALA A 45 -7.73 -9.59 7.71
C ALA A 45 -8.63 -8.50 8.30
N ALA A 46 -9.18 -8.73 9.51
CA ALA A 46 -9.98 -7.73 10.22
C ALA A 46 -9.18 -6.45 10.50
N LEU A 47 -7.91 -6.57 10.89
CA LEU A 47 -7.02 -5.42 11.12
C LEU A 47 -6.66 -4.66 9.84
N ALA A 48 -6.65 -5.31 8.68
CA ALA A 48 -6.36 -4.68 7.40
C ALA A 48 -7.56 -3.91 6.81
N MET A 49 -8.80 -4.22 7.22
CA MET A 49 -10.00 -3.60 6.63
C MET A 49 -10.03 -2.06 6.72
N PRO A 50 -9.67 -1.42 7.85
CA PRO A 50 -9.63 0.04 7.91
C PRO A 50 -8.62 0.67 6.94
N ILE A 51 -7.52 -0.03 6.62
CA ILE A 51 -6.53 0.44 5.64
C ILE A 51 -7.10 0.41 4.23
N ILE A 52 -7.83 -0.66 3.90
CA ILE A 52 -8.52 -0.79 2.61
C ILE A 52 -9.60 0.30 2.46
N GLU A 53 -10.36 0.56 3.52
CA GLU A 53 -11.36 1.64 3.54
C GLU A 53 -10.70 3.02 3.39
N ALA A 54 -9.60 3.27 4.09
CA ALA A 54 -8.85 4.51 3.98
C ALA A 54 -8.31 4.72 2.55
N ALA A 55 -7.77 3.68 1.91
CA ALA A 55 -7.31 3.76 0.53
C ALA A 55 -8.44 4.11 -0.45
N ALA A 56 -9.62 3.51 -0.27
CA ALA A 56 -10.80 3.85 -1.07
C ALA A 56 -11.22 5.31 -0.87
N LYS A 57 -11.26 5.78 0.39
CA LYS A 57 -11.59 7.17 0.73
C LYS A 57 -10.57 8.16 0.17
N CYS A 58 -9.28 7.84 0.25
CA CYS A 58 -8.24 8.66 -0.37
C CYS A 58 -8.49 8.82 -1.87
N LEU A 59 -8.88 7.76 -2.56
CA LEU A 59 -9.17 7.83 -3.99
C LEU A 59 -10.45 8.63 -4.30
N SER A 60 -11.49 8.53 -3.47
CA SER A 60 -12.80 9.15 -3.75
C SER A 60 -12.99 10.55 -3.20
N GLU A 61 -12.28 10.91 -2.13
CA GLU A 61 -12.53 12.12 -1.34
C GLU A 61 -11.35 13.10 -1.32
N MET A 62 -10.14 12.70 -1.72
CA MET A 62 -9.03 13.66 -1.79
C MET A 62 -9.21 14.60 -2.97
N ALA A 63 -9.18 15.91 -2.66
CA ALA A 63 -9.13 16.97 -3.65
C ALA A 63 -7.88 16.81 -4.55
N THR A 64 -8.03 17.10 -5.84
CA THR A 64 -6.87 17.19 -6.72
C THR A 64 -6.03 18.43 -6.36
N PHE A 65 -4.79 18.51 -6.85
CA PHE A 65 -3.96 19.70 -6.65
C PHE A 65 -4.62 20.99 -7.15
N ALA A 66 -5.35 20.91 -8.26
CA ALA A 66 -6.12 22.02 -8.81
C ALA A 66 -7.25 22.44 -7.87
N ASP A 67 -8.04 21.48 -7.37
CA ASP A 67 -9.14 21.74 -6.43
C ASP A 67 -8.64 22.30 -5.09
N ALA A 68 -7.46 21.85 -4.66
CA ALA A 68 -6.82 22.27 -3.42
C ALA A 68 -6.04 23.60 -3.54
N GLY A 69 -5.96 24.19 -4.73
CA GLY A 69 -5.24 25.45 -4.98
C GLY A 69 -3.73 25.35 -4.74
N VAL A 70 -3.14 24.17 -4.93
CA VAL A 70 -1.70 23.94 -4.76
C VAL A 70 -0.98 24.39 -6.03
N SER A 71 -0.18 25.46 -5.94
CA SER A 71 0.66 25.94 -7.03
C SER A 71 1.83 24.99 -7.29
N GLU A 72 2.11 24.68 -8.56
CA GLU A 72 3.33 23.97 -8.93
C GLU A 72 4.57 24.78 -8.52
N ARG A 73 5.57 24.08 -7.99
CA ARG A 73 6.87 24.70 -7.68
C ARG A 73 7.54 25.08 -8.99
N ILE A 74 7.69 26.38 -9.22
CA ILE A 74 8.59 26.89 -10.27
C ILE A 74 10.00 26.56 -9.79
N GLU A 75 10.67 25.63 -10.47
CA GLU A 75 12.11 25.45 -10.29
C GLU A 75 12.80 26.66 -10.93
N ASP A 76 13.34 27.54 -10.10
CA ASP A 76 14.18 28.64 -10.57
C ASP A 76 15.43 28.03 -11.23
N GLU A 77 15.47 28.05 -12.56
CA GLU A 77 16.66 27.79 -13.37
C GLU A 77 17.69 28.93 -13.21
N ASN A 78 18.10 29.23 -11.98
CA ASN A 78 19.32 30.00 -11.74
C ASN A 78 20.41 29.05 -11.26
N GLY A 79 21.17 28.56 -12.24
CA GLY A 79 22.50 28.02 -12.02
C GLY A 79 23.38 29.09 -11.35
N GLY A 80 23.42 29.08 -10.03
CA GLY A 80 24.43 29.78 -9.25
C GLY A 80 25.71 28.97 -9.26
N GLU A 81 26.69 29.40 -10.04
CA GLU A 81 28.06 28.91 -9.96
C GLU A 81 28.58 28.95 -8.51
N PRO A 82 29.40 27.98 -8.06
CA PRO A 82 30.04 28.07 -6.77
C PRO A 82 31.05 29.22 -6.80
N GLN A 83 30.76 30.30 -6.07
CA GLN A 83 31.79 31.30 -5.75
C GLN A 83 32.73 30.70 -4.70
N SER A 84 33.98 30.49 -5.15
CA SER A 84 35.26 30.30 -4.44
C SER A 84 35.23 29.92 -2.96
#